data_AF-A0A7D5TLD0-F1
#
_entry.id   AF-A0A7D5TLD0-F1
#
_cell.length_a   1.000
_cell.length_b   1.000
_cell.length_c   1.000
_cell.angle_alpha   90.00
_cell.angle_beta   90.00
_cell.angle_gamma   90.00
#
_symmetry.space_group_name_H-M   'P 1'
#
loop_
_entity.id
_entity.type
_entity.pdbx_description
1 polymer ?
#
loop_
_entity_poly.entity_id
_entity_poly.type
_entity_poly.pdbx_seq_one_letter_code
_entity_poly.pdbx_strand_id
1 'polypeptide(L)' 'MEATDESAAGGRPRVDEIDGDAQPDFSDCPEIAAHSATETRTVFVEADNGDGWIATDLTVEIRE' A
#
# COMPACT_ATOMS: atom_id res chain seq x y z
N MET A 1 9.69 -27.76 -23.43
CA MET A 1 8.62 -27.32 -22.52
C MET A 1 8.70 -25.81 -22.51
N GLU A 2 7.69 -25.15 -23.05
CA GLU A 2 7.61 -23.69 -23.15
C GLU A 2 6.79 -23.22 -21.95
N ALA A 3 7.41 -22.46 -21.04
CA ALA A 3 6.70 -21.87 -19.92
C ALA A 3 6.05 -20.58 -20.42
N THR A 4 4.72 -20.60 -20.56
CA THR A 4 3.93 -19.39 -20.75
C THR A 4 3.94 -18.61 -19.44
N ASP A 5 4.71 -17.53 -19.41
CA ASP A 5 4.67 -16.51 -18.37
C ASP A 5 3.38 -15.70 -18.56
N GLU A 6 2.31 -16.14 -17.90
CA GLU A 6 1.02 -15.46 -17.89
C GLU A 6 1.15 -14.17 -17.09
N SER A 7 0.94 -13.05 -17.79
CA SER A 7 1.10 -11.70 -17.26
C SER A 7 0.20 -11.45 -16.04
N ALA A 8 0.81 -11.22 -14.88
CA ALA A 8 0.16 -10.48 -13.82
C ALA A 8 0.05 -9.02 -14.27
N ALA A 9 -1.07 -8.69 -14.92
CA ALA A 9 -1.48 -7.33 -15.25
C ALA A 9 -1.76 -6.54 -13.96
N GLY A 10 -0.71 -6.18 -13.25
CA GLY A 10 -0.70 -5.24 -12.13
C GLY A 10 0.01 -3.95 -12.54
N GLY A 11 -0.27 -3.45 -13.74
CA GLY A 11 0.21 -2.14 -14.15
C GLY A 11 -0.51 -1.08 -13.32
N ARG A 12 0.05 -0.71 -12.17
CA ARG A 12 -0.37 0.53 -11.52
C ARG A 12 -0.13 1.63 -12.55
N PRO A 13 -1.15 2.37 -13.00
CA PRO A 13 -0.91 3.47 -13.92
C PRO A 13 0.13 4.38 -13.26
N ARG A 14 1.26 4.56 -13.94
CA ARG A 14 2.18 5.64 -13.59
C ARG A 14 1.34 6.89 -13.71
N VAL A 15 1.28 7.69 -12.65
CA VAL A 15 0.55 8.97 -12.62
C VAL A 15 1.00 9.83 -13.80
N ASP A 16 0.31 9.67 -14.93
CA ASP A 16 0.45 10.52 -16.09
C ASP A 16 -0.03 11.91 -15.69
N GLU A 17 0.76 12.88 -16.10
CA GLU A 17 0.66 14.33 -15.91
C GLU A 17 -0.68 14.83 -15.35
N ILE A 18 -0.63 15.36 -14.12
CA ILE A 18 -1.75 16.07 -13.50
C ILE A 18 -1.97 17.37 -14.27
N ASP A 19 -2.86 17.35 -15.25
CA ASP A 19 -3.44 18.55 -15.86
C ASP A 19 -4.12 19.36 -14.74
N GLY A 20 -3.66 20.59 -14.56
CA GLY A 20 -4.06 21.45 -13.44
C GLY A 20 -5.57 21.74 -13.44
N ASP A 21 -6.15 21.74 -12.24
CA ASP A 21 -7.55 22.02 -11.87
C ASP A 21 -8.54 20.84 -11.75
N ALA A 22 -8.20 19.62 -12.18
CA ALA A 22 -9.00 18.45 -11.82
C ALA A 22 -8.71 18.04 -10.36
N GLN A 23 -9.70 18.15 -9.46
CA GLN A 23 -9.59 17.53 -8.15
C GLN A 23 -9.50 16.00 -8.33
N PRO A 24 -8.50 15.33 -7.73
CA PRO A 24 -8.40 13.89 -7.79
C PRO A 24 -9.68 13.24 -7.23
N ASP A 25 -10.27 12.33 -8.00
CA ASP A 25 -11.36 11.48 -7.54
C ASP A 25 -10.79 10.37 -6.65
N PHE A 26 -11.17 10.39 -5.37
CA PHE A 26 -10.74 9.41 -4.37
C PHE A 26 -11.83 8.37 -4.06
N SER A 27 -12.94 8.34 -4.83
CA SER A 27 -14.07 7.44 -4.55
C SER A 27 -13.67 5.96 -4.60
N ASP A 28 -12.64 5.62 -5.38
CA ASP A 28 -12.09 4.27 -5.51
C ASP A 28 -10.89 3.99 -4.58
N CYS A 29 -10.51 4.94 -3.73
CA CYS A 29 -9.41 4.74 -2.78
C CYS A 29 -9.89 4.03 -1.52
N PRO A 30 -9.16 3.00 -1.01
CA PRO A 30 -9.52 2.34 0.23
C PRO A 30 -9.41 3.32 1.40
N GLU A 31 -10.29 3.15 2.39
CA GLU A 31 -10.18 3.88 3.65
C GLU A 31 -8.94 3.40 4.41
N ILE A 32 -8.08 4.32 4.82
CA ILE A 32 -6.83 4.01 5.52
C ILE A 32 -6.86 4.51 6.97
N ALA A 33 -6.37 3.70 7.89
CA ALA A 33 -6.14 4.04 9.29
C ALA A 33 -4.65 4.30 9.56
N ALA A 34 -4.37 5.23 10.47
CA ALA A 34 -3.02 5.58 10.90
C ALA A 34 -2.75 5.07 12.32
N HIS A 35 -1.69 4.28 12.50
CA HIS A 35 -1.28 3.72 13.78
C HIS A 35 0.14 4.17 14.13
N SER A 36 0.30 4.83 15.28
CA SER A 36 1.61 5.20 15.80
C SER A 36 2.31 3.97 16.38
N ALA A 37 3.31 3.45 15.67
CA ALA A 37 4.15 2.36 16.15
C ALA A 37 5.18 2.85 17.18
N THR A 38 5.66 4.08 17.03
CA THR A 38 6.47 4.82 18.02
C THR A 38 6.12 6.31 17.96
N GLU A 39 6.70 7.13 18.85
CA GLU A 39 6.55 8.60 18.80
C GLU A 39 7.01 9.22 17.47
N THR A 40 7.86 8.52 16.71
CA THR A 40 8.45 9.01 15.46
C THR A 40 8.08 8.17 14.25
N ARG A 41 7.27 7.11 14.41
CA ARG A 41 6.91 6.18 13.34
C ARG A 41 5.41 5.91 13.33
N THR A 42 4.79 6.14 12.18
CA THR A 42 3.38 5.85 11.90
C THR A 42 3.29 4.86 10.75
N VAL A 43 2.38 3.91 10.89
CA VAL A 43 2.05 2.94 9.85
C VAL A 43 0.63 3.23 9.36
N PHE A 44 0.43 3.15 8.05
CA PHE A 44 -0.88 3.26 7.42
C PHE A 44 -1.32 1.86 6.98
N VAL A 45 -2.54 1.47 7.34
CA VAL A 45 -3.17 0.20 6.97
C VAL A 45 -4.57 0.47 6.45
N GLU A 46 -5.16 -0.46 5.71
CA GLU A 46 -6.59 -0.40 5.38
C GLU A 46 -7.42 -0.42 6.67
N ALA A 47 -8.50 0.35 6.73
CA ALA A 47 -9.29 0.56 7.94
C ALA A 47 -9.90 -0.72 8.52
N ASP A 48 -10.12 -1.73 7.69
CA ASP A 48 -10.61 -3.06 8.06
C ASP A 48 -9.49 -4.06 8.41
N ASN A 49 -8.21 -3.72 8.23
CA ASN A 49 -7.07 -4.52 8.68
C ASN A 49 -6.76 -4.28 10.18
N GLY A 50 -7.75 -4.52 11.03
CA GLY A 50 -7.65 -4.32 12.47
C GLY A 50 -6.69 -5.28 13.17
N ASP A 51 -6.40 -6.44 12.56
CA ASP A 51 -5.43 -7.41 13.07
C ASP A 51 -3.98 -6.89 12.92
N GLY A 52 -3.77 -5.84 12.11
CA GLY A 52 -2.46 -5.22 11.92
C GLY A 52 -1.44 -6.16 11.29
N TRP A 53 -1.91 -7.18 10.56
CA TRP A 53 -1.02 -8.10 9.86
C TRP A 53 -0.48 -7.41 8.63
N ILE A 54 0.79 -7.01 8.73
CA ILE A 54 1.56 -6.47 7.62
C ILE A 54 2.50 -7.59 7.20
N ALA A 55 2.22 -8.21 6.06
CA ALA A 55 3.12 -9.16 5.45
C ALA A 55 4.35 -8.39 4.92
N THR A 56 5.34 -8.16 5.78
CA THR A 56 6.64 -7.65 5.35
C THR A 56 7.60 -8.84 5.25
N ASP A 57 8.31 -8.98 4.13
CA ASP A 57 9.38 -9.98 4.00
C ASP A 57 10.58 -9.70 4.92
N LEU A 58 10.58 -8.56 5.64
CA LEU A 58 11.61 -8.16 6.58
C LEU A 58 11.19 -8.49 8.02
N THR A 59 11.68 -9.61 8.53
CA THR A 59 11.61 -9.89 9.98
C THR A 59 12.76 -9.18 10.68
N VAL A 60 12.46 -8.37 11.71
CA VAL A 60 13.48 -7.73 12.57
C VAL A 60 13.49 -8.39 13.94
N GLU A 61 14.68 -8.59 14.51
CA GLU A 61 14.80 -9.13 15.86
C GLU A 61 14.40 -8.08 16.91
N ILE A 62 13.79 -8.55 18.01
CA ILE A 62 13.50 -7.71 19.17
C ILE A 62 14.84 -7.28 19.78
N ARG A 63 15.07 -5.98 19.90
CA ARG A 63 16.24 -5.44 20.60
C ARG A 63 15.91 -5.33 22.09
N GLU A 64 16.72 -5.97 22.93
CA GLU A 64 16.72 -5.81 24.40
C GLU A 64 17.22 -4.42 24.83
#